data_AF-A0A6L4Z416-F1
#
_entry.id   AF-A0A6L4Z416-F1
#
_cell.length_a   1.000
_cell.length_b   1.000
_cell.length_c   1.000
_cell.angle_alpha   90.00
_cell.angle_beta   90.00
_cell.angle_gamma   90.00
#
_symmetry.space_group_name_H-M   'P 1'
#
loop_
_entity.id
_entity.type
_entity.pdbx_description
1 polymer ?
#
loop_
_entity_poly.entity_id
_entity_poly.type
_entity_poly.pdbx_seq_one_letter_code
_entity_poly.pdbx_strand_id
1 'polypeptide(L)'
;MKWIQKKNEPVKLVKWCKDNKANENDKNFKYLDSEVKKELKAVLLKEQGWLCAYTGQDIDSASSHIEHLKPQHYCKNGEDVDYHNLVACYPGIDEKNGTTKPCLYGAIAKGKWPTPEEQEQFVSPLNKNCETRFYYLYSGKVKARSDIDDAAKKTIDKLKLNNDDLCHHRYLVIRGTL
;
A
#
# COMPACT_ATOMS: atom_id res chain seq x y z
N MET A 1 -3.52 7.54 7.56
CA MET A 1 -3.48 6.11 7.18
C MET A 1 -4.51 5.40 8.03
N LYS A 2 -5.29 4.47 7.47
CA LYS A 2 -6.26 3.67 8.22
C LYS A 2 -5.63 2.32 8.57
N TRP A 3 -5.91 1.78 9.75
CA TRP A 3 -5.46 0.45 10.14
C TRP A 3 -6.17 -0.61 9.30
N ILE A 4 -5.37 -1.51 8.76
CA ILE A 4 -5.83 -2.64 7.97
C ILE A 4 -5.73 -3.89 8.84
N GLN A 5 -6.89 -4.46 9.18
CA GLN A 5 -6.95 -5.74 9.85
C GLN A 5 -7.03 -6.86 8.82
N LYS A 6 -5.93 -7.61 8.66
CA LYS A 6 -5.85 -8.77 7.77
C LYS A 6 -6.96 -9.79 8.08
N LYS A 7 -7.61 -10.29 7.03
CA LYS A 7 -8.60 -11.38 7.07
C LYS A 7 -7.96 -12.68 6.58
N ASN A 8 -8.79 -13.66 6.27
CA ASN A 8 -8.33 -14.93 5.71
C ASN A 8 -7.65 -14.69 4.37
N GLU A 9 -6.48 -15.31 4.18
CA GLU A 9 -5.74 -15.26 2.93
C GLU A 9 -6.59 -15.81 1.76
N PRO A 10 -6.52 -15.21 0.56
CA PRO A 10 -7.27 -15.66 -0.60
C PRO A 10 -6.96 -17.12 -0.97
N VAL A 11 -8.01 -17.90 -1.25
CA VAL A 11 -7.89 -19.35 -1.51
C VAL A 11 -7.01 -19.61 -2.72
N LYS A 12 -7.12 -18.80 -3.79
CA LYS A 12 -6.26 -18.94 -4.97
C LYS A 12 -4.79 -18.66 -4.67
N LEU A 13 -4.48 -17.69 -3.81
CA LEU A 13 -3.10 -17.39 -3.42
C LEU A 13 -2.51 -18.56 -2.61
N VAL A 14 -3.26 -19.06 -1.62
CA VAL A 14 -2.84 -20.23 -0.82
C VAL A 14 -2.58 -21.45 -1.70
N LYS A 15 -3.48 -21.72 -2.65
CA LYS A 15 -3.34 -22.84 -3.59
C LYS A 15 -2.11 -22.66 -4.47
N TRP A 16 -1.95 -21.50 -5.11
CA TRP A 16 -0.81 -21.20 -5.96
C TRP A 16 0.52 -21.33 -5.19
N CYS A 17 0.58 -20.82 -3.95
CA CYS A 17 1.76 -20.93 -3.10
C CYS A 17 2.11 -22.39 -2.74
N LYS A 18 1.10 -23.26 -2.59
CA LYS A 18 1.28 -24.71 -2.35
C LYS A 18 1.80 -25.43 -3.60
N ASP A 19 1.20 -25.16 -4.75
CA ASP A 19 1.52 -25.80 -6.02
C ASP A 19 2.94 -25.42 -6.49
N ASN A 20 3.41 -24.22 -6.14
CA ASN A 20 4.74 -23.72 -6.47
C ASN A 20 5.76 -23.90 -5.32
N LYS A 21 5.54 -24.85 -4.39
CA LYS A 21 6.44 -25.07 -3.24
C LYS A 21 7.84 -25.59 -3.59
N ALA A 22 7.99 -26.33 -4.69
CA ALA A 22 9.20 -27.08 -4.99
C ALA A 22 10.36 -26.23 -5.55
N ASN A 23 10.07 -25.09 -6.18
CA ASN A 23 11.08 -24.18 -6.71
C ASN A 23 11.00 -22.84 -5.96
N GLU A 24 11.84 -22.64 -4.96
CA GLU A 24 11.85 -21.39 -4.17
C GLU A 24 12.13 -20.15 -5.03
N ASN A 25 12.85 -20.31 -6.14
CA ASN A 25 13.11 -19.25 -7.13
C ASN A 25 11.86 -18.89 -7.98
N ASP A 26 10.82 -19.72 -7.98
CA ASP A 26 9.59 -19.54 -8.77
C ASP A 26 8.44 -18.95 -7.96
N LYS A 27 8.56 -18.88 -6.62
CA LYS A 27 7.61 -18.15 -5.75
C LYS A 27 7.87 -16.65 -5.81
N ASN A 28 7.54 -16.07 -6.96
CA ASN A 28 7.66 -14.65 -7.19
C ASN A 28 6.31 -14.08 -7.61
N PHE A 29 5.95 -12.92 -7.07
CA PHE A 29 4.72 -12.21 -7.37
C PHE A 29 4.53 -11.99 -8.89
N LYS A 30 5.62 -11.82 -9.63
CA LYS A 30 5.59 -11.65 -11.09
C LYS A 30 4.96 -12.84 -11.81
N TYR A 31 5.11 -14.04 -11.26
CA TYR A 31 4.60 -15.30 -11.82
C TYR A 31 3.19 -15.68 -11.34
N LEU A 32 2.55 -14.87 -10.48
CA LEU A 32 1.14 -15.10 -10.14
C LEU A 32 0.27 -14.98 -11.39
N ASP A 33 -0.61 -15.96 -11.58
CA ASP A 33 -1.60 -15.93 -12.66
C ASP A 33 -2.50 -14.69 -12.54
N SER A 34 -2.97 -14.18 -13.69
CA SER A 34 -3.86 -13.02 -13.73
C SER A 34 -5.10 -13.21 -12.86
N GLU A 35 -5.66 -14.42 -12.85
CA GLU A 35 -6.82 -14.79 -12.04
C GLU A 35 -6.51 -14.83 -10.53
N VAL A 36 -5.29 -15.17 -10.13
CA VAL A 36 -4.83 -15.11 -8.73
C VAL A 36 -4.66 -13.66 -8.31
N LYS A 37 -4.01 -12.83 -9.15
CA LYS A 37 -3.86 -11.38 -8.91
C LYS A 37 -5.21 -10.68 -8.80
N LYS A 38 -6.18 -11.03 -9.65
CA LYS A 38 -7.53 -10.47 -9.65
C LYS A 38 -8.29 -10.77 -8.35
N GLU A 39 -8.29 -12.04 -7.91
CA GLU A 39 -8.92 -12.43 -6.64
C GLU A 39 -8.22 -11.74 -5.46
N LEU A 40 -6.89 -11.80 -5.41
CA LEU A 40 -6.09 -11.17 -4.36
C LEU A 40 -6.42 -9.67 -4.26
N LYS A 41 -6.41 -8.94 -5.37
CA LYS A 41 -6.73 -7.51 -5.41
C LYS A 41 -8.15 -7.24 -4.91
N ALA A 42 -9.13 -8.04 -5.30
CA ALA A 42 -10.52 -7.89 -4.84
C ALA A 42 -10.65 -8.08 -3.32
N VAL A 43 -9.93 -9.06 -2.74
CA VAL A 43 -9.89 -9.28 -1.29
C VAL A 43 -9.22 -8.12 -0.57
N LEU A 44 -8.04 -7.67 -1.03
CA LEU A 44 -7.28 -6.57 -0.43
C LEU A 44 -8.07 -5.26 -0.43
N LEU A 45 -8.68 -4.94 -1.57
CA LEU A 45 -9.56 -3.79 -1.69
C LEU A 45 -10.67 -3.88 -0.60
N LYS A 46 -11.30 -5.07 -0.40
CA LYS A 46 -12.49 -5.22 0.47
C LYS A 46 -12.10 -5.08 1.93
N GLU A 47 -10.99 -5.71 2.26
CA GLU A 47 -10.34 -5.62 3.56
C GLU A 47 -10.01 -4.17 3.94
N GLN A 48 -9.58 -3.37 2.97
CA GLN A 48 -9.23 -1.97 3.17
C GLN A 48 -10.44 -1.01 3.15
N GLY A 49 -11.64 -1.52 2.86
CA GLY A 49 -12.83 -0.69 2.67
C GLY A 49 -12.69 0.27 1.50
N TRP A 50 -12.06 -0.17 0.42
CA TRP A 50 -11.83 0.62 -0.80
C TRP A 50 -10.96 1.87 -0.60
N LEU A 51 -10.13 1.90 0.44
CA LEU A 51 -9.18 2.99 0.68
C LEU A 51 -7.75 2.57 0.35
N CYS A 52 -7.00 3.45 -0.31
CA CYS A 52 -5.57 3.28 -0.55
C CYS A 52 -4.83 3.17 0.79
N ALA A 53 -4.04 2.10 0.96
CA ALA A 53 -3.37 1.79 2.20
C ALA A 53 -2.43 2.90 2.69
N TYR A 54 -1.88 3.70 1.77
CA TYR A 54 -0.97 4.79 2.12
C TYR A 54 -1.64 6.15 2.19
N THR A 55 -2.42 6.51 1.17
CA THR A 55 -2.92 7.88 1.01
C THR A 55 -4.24 8.11 1.74
N GLY A 56 -5.02 7.04 1.94
CA GLY A 56 -6.40 7.09 2.45
C GLY A 56 -7.42 7.58 1.43
N GLN A 57 -7.05 7.72 0.15
CA GLN A 57 -7.98 8.05 -0.94
C GLN A 57 -8.82 6.84 -1.33
N ASP A 58 -10.03 7.10 -1.85
CA ASP A 58 -10.86 6.07 -2.45
C ASP A 58 -10.18 5.44 -3.67
N ILE A 59 -10.27 4.12 -3.77
CA ILE A 59 -9.74 3.31 -4.85
C ILE A 59 -10.69 2.16 -5.17
N ASP A 60 -10.63 1.73 -6.42
CA ASP A 60 -11.35 0.58 -6.95
C ASP A 60 -10.40 -0.34 -7.72
N SER A 61 -10.95 -1.32 -8.44
CA SER A 61 -10.15 -2.26 -9.23
C SER A 61 -9.34 -1.57 -10.33
N ALA A 62 -9.81 -0.47 -10.91
CA ALA A 62 -9.13 0.22 -12.01
C ALA A 62 -8.11 1.26 -11.54
N SER A 63 -8.36 1.87 -10.38
CA SER A 63 -7.55 2.96 -9.80
C SER A 63 -6.52 2.50 -8.77
N SER A 64 -6.32 1.19 -8.61
CA SER A 64 -5.34 0.63 -7.68
C SER A 64 -4.38 -0.39 -8.32
N HIS A 65 -3.35 -0.76 -7.57
CA HIS A 65 -2.51 -1.93 -7.79
C HIS A 65 -2.26 -2.64 -6.46
N ILE A 66 -1.71 -3.85 -6.53
CA ILE A 66 -1.21 -4.56 -5.35
C ILE A 66 0.20 -4.03 -5.09
N GLU A 67 0.41 -3.50 -3.88
CA GLU A 67 1.66 -2.90 -3.42
C GLU A 67 2.26 -3.75 -2.31
N HIS A 68 3.60 -3.83 -2.30
CA HIS A 68 4.37 -4.54 -1.28
C HIS A 68 4.82 -3.60 -0.16
N LEU A 69 4.51 -3.91 1.10
CA LEU A 69 4.96 -3.14 2.26
C LEU A 69 6.48 -3.17 2.40
N LYS A 70 7.06 -4.37 2.42
CA LYS A 70 8.47 -4.66 2.18
C LYS A 70 8.69 -4.67 0.67
N PRO A 71 9.44 -3.73 0.11
CA PRO A 71 9.66 -3.64 -1.33
C PRO A 71 10.14 -4.96 -1.93
N GLN A 72 9.60 -5.35 -3.09
CA GLN A 72 9.94 -6.60 -3.77
C GLN A 72 11.46 -6.75 -3.98
N HIS A 73 12.16 -5.63 -4.20
CA HIS A 73 13.63 -5.59 -4.33
C HIS A 73 14.40 -6.18 -3.13
N TYR A 74 13.81 -6.14 -1.93
CA TYR A 74 14.41 -6.67 -0.70
C TYR A 74 13.75 -7.95 -0.18
N CYS A 75 12.73 -8.46 -0.89
CA CYS A 75 12.08 -9.70 -0.53
C CYS A 75 12.98 -10.90 -0.82
N LYS A 76 12.91 -11.89 0.07
CA LYS A 76 13.58 -13.20 -0.02
C LYS A 76 12.50 -14.28 0.09
N ASN A 77 12.72 -15.43 -0.53
CA ASN A 77 12.00 -16.67 -0.26
C ASN A 77 10.47 -16.53 -0.12
N GLY A 78 9.79 -16.02 -1.15
CA GLY A 78 8.32 -15.90 -1.17
C GLY A 78 7.73 -14.79 -0.29
N GLU A 79 8.54 -13.94 0.35
CA GLU A 79 8.03 -12.74 1.04
C GLU A 79 7.26 -11.78 0.12
N ASP A 80 7.52 -11.81 -1.19
CA ASP A 80 6.79 -10.99 -2.17
C ASP A 80 5.40 -11.56 -2.51
N VAL A 81 5.08 -12.78 -2.09
CA VAL A 81 3.74 -13.37 -2.18
C VAL A 81 3.10 -13.59 -0.80
N ASP A 82 3.79 -13.22 0.29
CA ASP A 82 3.20 -13.23 1.64
C ASP A 82 2.05 -12.23 1.69
N TYR A 83 0.85 -12.71 2.01
CA TYR A 83 -0.34 -11.89 2.13
C TYR A 83 -0.21 -10.74 3.15
N HIS A 84 0.61 -10.89 4.18
CA HIS A 84 0.91 -9.84 5.16
C HIS A 84 1.91 -8.80 4.64
N ASN A 85 2.47 -9.01 3.46
CA ASN A 85 3.28 -8.03 2.74
C ASN A 85 2.47 -7.26 1.68
N LEU A 86 1.21 -7.64 1.42
CA LEU A 86 0.44 -7.13 0.27
C LEU A 86 -0.71 -6.23 0.71
N VAL A 87 -0.86 -5.09 0.04
CA VAL A 87 -1.96 -4.12 0.22
C VAL A 87 -2.40 -3.55 -1.13
N ALA A 88 -3.56 -2.90 -1.19
CA ALA A 88 -4.01 -2.16 -2.37
C ALA A 88 -3.68 -0.66 -2.25
N CYS A 89 -3.04 -0.10 -3.28
CA CYS A 89 -2.63 1.31 -3.31
C CYS A 89 -2.98 1.97 -4.65
N TYR A 90 -3.20 3.28 -4.60
CA TYR A 90 -3.20 4.16 -5.78
C TYR A 90 -1.76 4.36 -6.30
N PRO A 91 -1.51 4.55 -7.60
CA PRO A 91 -2.47 4.61 -8.72
C PRO A 91 -2.79 3.25 -9.33
N GLY A 92 -3.79 3.21 -10.21
CA GLY A 92 -3.97 2.10 -11.14
C GLY A 92 -2.79 1.96 -12.10
N ILE A 93 -2.58 0.74 -12.59
CA ILE A 93 -1.73 0.47 -13.74
C ILE A 93 -2.63 0.51 -14.97
N ASP A 94 -2.24 1.28 -15.98
CA ASP A 94 -2.83 1.17 -17.32
C ASP A 94 -2.43 -0.17 -17.91
N GLU A 95 -3.36 -1.12 -17.93
CA GLU A 95 -3.10 -2.49 -18.43
C GLU A 95 -2.75 -2.51 -19.92
N LYS A 96 -3.12 -1.49 -20.72
CA LYS A 96 -2.78 -1.44 -22.15
C LYS A 96 -1.33 -1.04 -22.38
N ASN A 97 -0.84 -0.10 -21.56
CA ASN A 97 0.51 0.47 -21.71
C ASN A 97 1.50 -0.09 -20.68
N GLY A 98 1.02 -0.84 -19.68
CA GLY A 98 1.82 -1.31 -18.54
C GLY A 98 2.33 -0.18 -17.65
N THR A 99 1.82 1.05 -17.79
CA THR A 99 2.33 2.25 -17.10
C THR A 99 1.40 2.67 -15.97
N THR A 100 1.96 3.12 -14.87
CA THR A 100 1.18 3.77 -13.82
C THR A 100 0.79 5.17 -14.26
N LYS A 101 -0.42 5.62 -13.88
CA LYS A 101 -0.77 7.05 -14.06
C LYS A 101 0.30 7.92 -13.39
N PRO A 102 0.69 9.06 -13.99
CA PRO A 102 1.65 9.96 -13.38
C PRO A 102 1.13 10.38 -12.00
N CYS A 103 1.80 9.89 -10.97
CA CYS A 103 1.49 10.12 -9.57
C CYS A 103 2.82 10.24 -8.84
N LEU A 104 3.01 11.36 -8.13
CA LEU A 104 4.27 11.66 -7.45
C LEU A 104 4.16 11.49 -5.92
N TYR A 105 3.21 10.68 -5.45
CA TYR A 105 2.96 10.39 -4.04
C TYR A 105 2.55 8.92 -3.83
N GLY A 106 2.39 8.52 -2.56
CA GLY A 106 1.97 7.18 -2.19
C GLY A 106 2.96 6.10 -2.63
N ALA A 107 2.46 5.02 -3.23
CA ALA A 107 3.26 3.85 -3.61
C ALA A 107 4.32 4.18 -4.67
N ILE A 108 4.04 5.09 -5.61
CA ILE A 108 5.03 5.52 -6.60
C ILE A 108 6.18 6.27 -5.93
N ALA A 109 5.89 7.18 -5.00
CA ALA A 109 6.91 7.91 -4.26
C ALA A 109 7.73 7.03 -3.31
N LYS A 110 7.10 6.00 -2.74
CA LYS A 110 7.75 5.00 -1.89
C LYS A 110 8.92 4.34 -2.61
N GLY A 111 8.71 3.91 -3.86
CA GLY A 111 9.70 3.18 -4.64
C GLY A 111 10.25 1.98 -3.87
N LYS A 112 11.57 1.95 -3.68
CA LYS A 112 12.27 0.87 -2.95
C LYS A 112 12.38 1.12 -1.45
N TRP A 113 11.76 2.14 -0.87
CA TRP A 113 11.79 2.35 0.59
C TRP A 113 10.67 1.52 1.28
N PRO A 114 10.86 1.04 2.53
CA PRO A 114 12.08 1.07 3.34
C PRO A 114 13.11 0.00 2.92
N THR A 115 14.40 0.30 3.14
CA THR A 115 15.44 -0.75 3.15
C THR A 115 15.29 -1.65 4.39
N PRO A 116 15.97 -2.82 4.45
CA PRO A 116 15.96 -3.66 5.65
C PRO A 116 16.34 -2.91 6.93
N GLU A 117 17.27 -1.95 6.84
CA GLU A 117 17.76 -1.15 7.97
C GLU A 117 16.79 -0.01 8.33
N GLU A 118 15.91 0.39 7.42
CA GLU A 118 14.94 1.47 7.60
C GLU A 118 13.53 0.97 7.97
N GLN A 119 13.33 -0.34 8.18
CA GLN A 119 11.99 -0.91 8.41
C GLN A 119 11.25 -0.28 9.60
N GLU A 120 11.95 0.03 10.69
CA GLU A 120 11.37 0.67 11.87
C GLU A 120 10.98 2.14 11.64
N GLN A 121 11.51 2.75 10.58
CA GLN A 121 11.14 4.11 10.17
C GLN A 121 9.85 4.15 9.34
N PHE A 122 9.27 2.99 9.01
CA PHE A 122 8.02 2.89 8.28
C PHE A 122 6.83 2.62 9.19
N VAL A 123 5.86 3.54 9.19
CA VAL A 123 4.55 3.28 9.79
C VAL A 123 3.74 2.41 8.86
N SER A 124 3.78 1.10 9.09
CA SER A 124 2.97 0.14 8.34
C SER A 124 1.47 0.34 8.59
N PRO A 125 0.61 0.27 7.56
CA PRO A 125 -0.85 0.31 7.72
C PRO A 125 -1.39 -0.94 8.42
N LEU A 126 -0.61 -2.02 8.54
CA LEU A 126 -1.01 -3.22 9.29
C LEU A 126 -0.81 -3.06 10.81
N ASN A 127 -0.03 -2.06 11.24
CA ASN A 127 0.15 -1.77 12.65
C ASN A 127 -1.14 -1.17 13.23
N LYS A 128 -1.69 -1.78 14.28
CA LYS A 128 -2.95 -1.35 14.92
C LYS A 128 -2.97 0.12 15.37
N ASN A 129 -1.80 0.66 15.71
CA ASN A 129 -1.65 2.03 16.18
C ASN A 129 -1.29 3.03 15.05
N CYS A 130 -1.31 2.62 13.77
CA CYS A 130 -0.89 3.50 12.67
C CYS A 130 -1.76 4.76 12.57
N GLU A 131 -3.06 4.66 12.85
CA GLU A 131 -4.01 5.77 12.76
C GLU A 131 -3.66 6.89 13.75
N THR A 132 -3.24 6.53 14.96
CA THR A 132 -2.94 7.49 16.03
C THR A 132 -1.60 8.20 15.86
N ARG A 133 -0.76 7.76 14.91
CA ARG A 133 0.54 8.39 14.63
C ARG A 133 0.43 9.63 13.74
N PHE A 134 -0.73 9.87 13.14
CA PHE A 134 -0.95 10.98 12.22
C PHE A 134 -2.12 11.85 12.66
N TYR A 135 -2.10 13.12 12.28
CA TYR A 135 -3.28 13.98 12.30
C TYR A 135 -3.37 14.80 11.02
N TYR A 136 -4.60 15.21 10.69
CA TYR A 136 -4.92 15.93 9.47
C TYR A 136 -5.32 17.37 9.82
N LEU A 137 -4.74 18.32 9.10
CA LEU A 137 -5.08 19.73 9.18
C LEU A 137 -6.24 20.05 8.24
N TYR A 138 -6.94 21.15 8.51
CA TYR A 138 -7.99 21.64 7.62
C TYR A 138 -7.49 21.93 6.21
N SER A 139 -6.20 22.24 6.04
CA SER A 139 -5.55 22.40 4.73
C SER A 139 -5.34 21.09 3.95
N GLY A 140 -5.74 19.95 4.51
CA GLY A 140 -5.51 18.61 3.94
C GLY A 140 -4.10 18.06 4.19
N LYS A 141 -3.18 18.86 4.74
CA LYS A 141 -1.85 18.41 5.15
C LYS A 141 -1.94 17.39 6.29
N VAL A 142 -1.10 16.36 6.23
CA VAL A 142 -0.89 15.40 7.30
C VAL A 142 0.39 15.74 8.06
N LYS A 143 0.36 15.54 9.38
CA LYS A 143 1.50 15.71 10.28
C LYS A 143 1.62 14.50 11.21
N ALA A 144 2.84 14.22 11.66
CA ALA A 144 3.07 13.27 12.74
C ALA A 144 2.41 13.79 14.01
N ARG A 145 1.74 12.92 14.78
CA ARG A 145 1.02 13.28 16.01
C ARG A 145 1.95 13.80 17.11
N SER A 146 3.20 13.32 17.11
CA SER A 146 4.22 13.70 18.07
C SER A 146 5.50 14.14 17.35
N ASP A 147 6.19 15.13 17.89
CA ASP A 147 7.44 15.64 17.33
C ASP A 147 8.62 14.70 17.55
N ILE A 148 8.51 13.73 18.46
CA ILE A 148 9.53 12.68 18.63
C ILE A 148 9.24 11.43 17.78
N ASP A 149 8.18 11.46 16.96
CA ASP A 149 7.77 10.36 16.10
C ASP A 149 8.45 10.44 14.72
N ASP A 150 9.73 10.05 14.67
CA ASP A 150 10.53 10.12 13.44
C ASP A 150 10.03 9.18 12.35
N ALA A 151 9.50 8.01 12.70
CA ALA A 151 8.93 7.08 11.73
C ALA A 151 7.71 7.67 11.02
N ALA A 152 6.81 8.36 11.74
CA ALA A 152 5.68 9.04 11.13
C ALA A 152 6.13 10.19 10.23
N LYS A 153 7.10 10.99 10.67
CA LYS A 153 7.68 12.07 9.85
C LYS A 153 8.31 11.52 8.57
N LYS A 154 9.11 10.47 8.69
CA LYS A 154 9.77 9.78 7.56
C LYS A 154 8.76 9.17 6.61
N THR A 155 7.71 8.56 7.12
CA THR A 155 6.61 7.99 6.31
C THR A 155 5.88 9.08 5.52
N ILE A 156 5.59 10.23 6.13
CA ILE A 156 4.98 11.38 5.42
C ILE A 156 5.88 11.86 4.27
N ASP A 157 7.17 12.00 4.54
CA ASP A 157 8.18 12.46 3.58
C ASP A 157 8.35 11.47 2.41
N LYS A 158 8.66 10.20 2.72
CA LYS A 158 8.94 9.16 1.71
C LYS A 158 7.73 8.85 0.83
N LEU A 159 6.53 8.84 1.40
CA LEU A 159 5.29 8.65 0.64
C LEU A 159 4.77 9.97 0.05
N LYS A 160 5.45 11.09 0.27
CA LYS A 160 5.05 12.44 -0.16
C LYS A 160 3.56 12.71 0.16
N LEU A 161 3.14 12.38 1.38
CA LEU A 161 1.71 12.48 1.77
C LEU A 161 1.19 13.92 1.81
N ASN A 162 2.08 14.91 1.73
CA ASN A 162 1.77 16.34 1.62
C ASN A 162 1.96 16.91 0.21
N ASN A 163 1.96 16.06 -0.82
CA ASN A 163 1.83 16.53 -2.20
C ASN A 163 0.54 17.36 -2.38
N ASP A 164 0.59 18.37 -3.24
CA ASP A 164 -0.50 19.35 -3.40
C ASP A 164 -1.82 18.72 -3.84
N ASP A 165 -1.81 17.76 -4.77
CA ASP A 165 -3.01 17.07 -5.23
C ASP A 165 -3.68 16.30 -4.09
N LEU A 166 -2.88 15.62 -3.27
CA LEU A 166 -3.35 14.82 -2.14
C LEU A 166 -3.85 15.71 -0.98
N CYS A 167 -3.20 16.85 -0.75
CA CYS A 167 -3.69 17.85 0.21
C CYS A 167 -5.01 18.45 -0.26
N HIS A 168 -5.11 18.82 -1.54
CA HIS A 168 -6.34 19.38 -2.11
C HIS A 168 -7.50 18.39 -2.02
N HIS A 169 -7.27 17.11 -2.36
CA HIS A 169 -8.27 16.07 -2.22
C HIS A 169 -8.79 15.95 -0.78
N ARG A 170 -7.89 15.87 0.21
CA ARG A 170 -8.31 15.81 1.63
C ARG A 170 -9.02 17.07 2.08
N TYR A 171 -8.60 18.24 1.62
CA TYR A 171 -9.28 19.50 1.89
C TYR A 171 -10.74 19.46 1.41
N LEU A 172 -11.00 18.96 0.20
CA LEU A 172 -12.37 18.79 -0.31
C LEU A 172 -13.19 17.79 0.53
N VAL A 173 -12.60 16.67 0.97
CA VAL A 173 -13.27 15.69 1.85
C VAL A 173 -13.64 16.35 3.20
N ILE A 174 -12.71 17.05 3.82
CA ILE A 174 -12.91 17.71 5.13
C ILE A 174 -14.02 18.76 5.05
N ARG A 175 -14.16 19.45 3.91
CA ARG A 175 -15.22 20.44 3.67
C ARG A 175 -16.55 19.84 3.24
N GLY A 176 -16.62 18.54 2.97
CA GLY A 176 -17.83 17.87 2.46
C GLY A 176 -18.20 18.32 1.05
N THR A 177 -17.21 18.65 0.22
CA THR A 177 -17.41 19.14 -1.17
C THR A 177 -16.90 18.15 -2.21
N LEU A 178 -16.88 16.86 -1.87
CA LEU A 178 -16.38 15.75 -2.69
C LEU A 178 -17.51 14.76 -2.96
#